data_AF-A0A6B3FUB3-F1
#
_entry.id   AF-A0A6B3FUB3-F1
#
_cell.length_a   1.000
_cell.length_b   1.000
_cell.length_c   1.000
_cell.angle_alpha   90.00
_cell.angle_beta   90.00
_cell.angle_gamma   90.00
#
_symmetry.space_group_name_H-M   'P 1'
#
loop_
_entity.id
_entity.type
_entity.pdbx_description
1 polymer ?
#
loop_
_entity_poly.entity_id
_entity_poly.type
_entity_poly.pdbx_seq_one_letter_code
_entity_poly.pdbx_strand_id
1 'polypeptide(L)'
;LSVGDGSDRGCAPPLELRVLVDPDIRPTVQKAADVYLHRDTGDCRAVGISVYTGNSTDVVDAFQAAPLWQAPPASCPPSGDCLLPQRDLGAQPDVWIPAASITSLRVLAEQSAAAGTAAKLDSLGSVA
;
A
#
# COMPACT_ATOMS: atom_id res chain seq x y z
N LEU A 1 20.01 -6.71 14.12
CA LEU A 1 19.28 -7.90 13.64
C LEU A 1 20.29 -8.75 12.90
N SER A 2 20.90 -9.72 13.59
CA SER A 2 21.84 -10.66 12.98
C SER A 2 21.05 -11.81 12.39
N VAL A 3 21.11 -11.99 11.08
CA VAL A 3 20.61 -13.19 10.41
C VAL A 3 21.61 -14.30 10.70
N GLY A 4 21.16 -15.37 11.37
CA GLY A 4 22.01 -16.49 11.76
C GLY A 4 22.48 -17.28 10.55
N ASP A 5 23.80 -17.45 10.44
CA ASP A 5 24.45 -18.41 9.57
C ASP A 5 24.38 -19.78 10.26
N GLY A 6 23.29 -20.50 10.01
CA GLY A 6 23.02 -21.84 10.52
C GLY A 6 22.94 -22.81 9.35
N SER A 7 23.93 -23.70 9.26
CA SER A 7 24.10 -24.72 8.23
C SER A 7 23.10 -25.89 8.33
N ASP A 8 21.82 -25.59 8.16
CA ASP A 8 20.86 -26.45 7.46
C ASP A 8 20.72 -25.85 6.06
N ARG A 9 20.76 -26.61 4.96
CA ARG A 9 20.42 -26.03 3.64
C ARG A 9 18.91 -25.82 3.51
N GLY A 10 18.35 -25.05 4.44
CA GLY A 10 16.96 -24.66 4.52
C GLY A 10 16.69 -23.44 3.65
N CYS A 11 15.44 -23.31 3.23
CA CYS A 11 15.00 -22.24 2.34
C CYS A 11 15.26 -20.85 2.91
N ALA A 12 15.62 -19.90 2.04
CA ALA A 12 15.61 -18.49 2.40
C ALA A 12 14.18 -18.07 2.81
N PRO A 13 14.03 -17.10 3.74
CA PRO A 13 12.72 -16.55 4.04
C PRO A 13 12.04 -16.04 2.76
N PRO A 14 10.76 -16.37 2.53
CA PRO A 14 10.05 -15.91 1.35
C PRO A 14 9.92 -14.39 1.36
N LEU A 15 9.96 -13.77 0.17
CA LEU A 15 9.59 -12.37 0.02
C LEU A 15 8.10 -12.22 0.35
N GLU A 16 7.71 -11.23 1.16
CA GLU A 16 6.30 -10.98 1.48
C GLU A 16 5.74 -9.87 0.59
N LEU A 17 4.64 -10.17 -0.11
CA LEU A 17 3.88 -9.22 -0.92
C LEU A 17 2.61 -8.78 -0.19
N ARG A 18 2.46 -7.49 0.07
CA ARG A 18 1.27 -6.91 0.70
C ARG A 18 0.31 -6.42 -0.37
N VAL A 19 -0.86 -7.05 -0.45
CA VAL A 19 -1.88 -6.76 -1.45
C VAL A 19 -3.10 -6.17 -0.77
N LEU A 20 -3.32 -4.88 -1.00
CA LEU A 20 -4.52 -4.18 -0.55
C LEU A 20 -5.63 -4.33 -1.60
N VAL A 21 -6.83 -4.68 -1.14
CA VAL A 21 -8.00 -4.84 -2.02
C VAL A 21 -9.25 -4.25 -1.38
N ASP A 22 -10.25 -3.93 -2.20
CA ASP A 22 -11.58 -3.62 -1.68
C ASP A 22 -12.22 -4.85 -1.01
N PRO A 23 -13.05 -4.68 0.03
CA PRO A 23 -13.70 -5.78 0.76
C PRO A 23 -14.47 -6.74 -0.16
N ASP A 24 -15.15 -6.20 -1.18
CA ASP A 24 -16.02 -6.94 -2.08
C ASP A 24 -15.27 -7.96 -2.95
N ILE A 25 -14.01 -7.68 -3.30
CA ILE A 25 -13.19 -8.57 -4.14
C ILE A 25 -12.19 -9.40 -3.33
N ARG A 26 -12.08 -9.17 -2.02
CA ARG A 26 -11.14 -9.88 -1.15
C ARG A 26 -11.26 -11.41 -1.26
N PRO A 27 -12.45 -12.04 -1.22
CA PRO A 27 -12.54 -13.51 -1.31
C PRO A 27 -11.96 -14.05 -2.62
N THR A 28 -12.17 -13.34 -3.73
CA THR A 28 -11.67 -13.71 -5.05
C THR A 28 -10.15 -13.60 -5.12
N VAL A 29 -9.59 -12.48 -4.65
CA VAL A 29 -8.13 -12.26 -4.66
C VAL A 29 -7.42 -13.19 -3.68
N GLN A 30 -7.98 -13.42 -2.49
CA GLN A 30 -7.45 -14.38 -1.53
C GLN A 30 -7.39 -15.79 -2.14
N LYS A 31 -8.46 -16.25 -2.80
CA LYS A 31 -8.46 -17.55 -3.47
C LYS A 31 -7.37 -17.65 -4.54
N ALA A 32 -7.14 -16.58 -5.31
CA ALA A 32 -6.08 -16.54 -6.30
C ALA A 32 -4.69 -16.59 -5.64
N ALA A 33 -4.48 -15.86 -4.55
CA ALA A 33 -3.25 -15.89 -3.76
C ALA A 33 -3.00 -17.29 -3.19
N ASP A 34 -4.02 -17.94 -2.62
CA ASP A 34 -3.92 -19.29 -2.08
C ASP A 34 -3.52 -20.29 -3.16
N VAL A 35 -4.19 -20.28 -4.32
CA VAL A 35 -3.84 -21.15 -5.47
C VAL A 35 -2.39 -20.92 -5.90
N TYR A 36 -1.97 -19.66 -5.99
CA TYR A 36 -0.60 -19.32 -6.33
C TYR A 36 0.40 -19.82 -5.29
N LEU A 37 0.08 -19.75 -3.99
CA LEU A 37 0.94 -20.23 -2.91
C LEU A 37 0.99 -21.76 -2.82
N HIS A 38 0.01 -22.46 -3.39
CA HIS A 38 -0.01 -23.92 -3.53
C HIS A 38 0.65 -24.42 -4.81
N ARG A 39 1.00 -23.53 -5.74
CA ARG A 39 1.76 -23.94 -6.93
C ARG A 39 3.12 -24.47 -6.46
N ASP A 40 3.54 -25.59 -7.05
CA ASP A 40 4.79 -26.25 -6.68
C ASP A 40 5.96 -25.36 -7.12
N THR A 41 6.62 -24.66 -6.17
CA THR A 41 7.76 -23.77 -6.45
C THR A 41 9.11 -24.47 -6.27
N GLY A 42 9.12 -25.80 -6.21
CA GLY A 42 10.26 -26.60 -5.75
C GLY A 42 10.32 -26.68 -4.22
N ASP A 43 11.41 -27.20 -3.67
CA ASP A 43 11.56 -27.49 -2.23
C ASP A 43 11.45 -26.24 -1.33
N CYS A 44 11.43 -25.03 -1.91
CA CYS A 44 11.37 -23.76 -1.20
C CYS A 44 10.26 -22.82 -1.69
N ARG A 45 9.54 -22.24 -0.73
CA ARG A 45 8.57 -21.16 -1.00
C ARG A 45 9.32 -19.88 -1.37
N ALA A 46 9.08 -19.37 -2.56
CA ALA A 46 9.73 -18.15 -3.04
C ALA A 46 9.09 -16.85 -2.50
N VAL A 47 7.79 -16.87 -2.20
CA VAL A 47 7.01 -15.67 -1.86
C VAL A 47 5.82 -16.02 -0.95
N GLY A 48 5.53 -15.12 -0.01
CA GLY A 48 4.28 -15.04 0.75
C GLY A 48 3.41 -13.89 0.23
N ILE A 49 2.09 -14.04 0.34
CA ILE A 49 1.14 -13.02 -0.11
C ILE A 49 0.17 -12.74 1.02
N SER A 50 0.18 -11.51 1.53
CA SER A 50 -0.77 -11.02 2.54
C SER A 50 -1.83 -10.17 1.85
N VAL A 51 -3.07 -10.68 1.81
CA VAL A 51 -4.21 -9.95 1.25
C VAL A 51 -5.02 -9.33 2.38
N TYR A 52 -5.13 -8.00 2.37
CA TYR A 52 -5.85 -7.23 3.37
C TYR A 52 -6.74 -6.19 2.70
N THR A 53 -7.67 -5.64 3.48
CA THR A 53 -8.74 -4.80 2.94
C THR A 53 -8.69 -3.38 3.45
N GLY A 54 -9.10 -2.46 2.57
CA GLY A 54 -9.42 -1.09 2.91
C GLY A 54 -10.61 -0.65 2.08
N ASN A 55 -11.50 0.16 2.65
CA ASN A 55 -12.62 0.67 1.86
C ASN A 55 -12.12 1.67 0.81
N SER A 56 -12.79 1.72 -0.33
CA SER A 56 -12.38 2.53 -1.48
C SER A 56 -12.13 4.01 -1.15
N THR A 57 -12.85 4.63 -0.23
CA THR A 57 -12.69 6.06 0.08
C THR A 57 -11.41 6.30 0.87
N ASP A 58 -11.23 5.56 1.97
CA ASP A 58 -10.04 5.68 2.82
C ASP A 58 -8.77 5.33 2.05
N VAL A 59 -8.85 4.35 1.15
CA VAL A 59 -7.72 3.95 0.30
C VAL A 59 -7.36 5.06 -0.69
N VAL A 60 -8.35 5.72 -1.29
CA VAL A 60 -8.11 6.87 -2.19
C VAL A 60 -7.41 8.00 -1.43
N ASP A 61 -7.96 8.38 -0.29
CA ASP A 61 -7.42 9.46 0.55
C ASP A 61 -5.99 9.13 0.99
N ALA A 62 -5.74 7.89 1.40
CA ALA A 62 -4.41 7.44 1.81
C ALA A 62 -3.41 7.46 0.64
N PHE A 63 -3.79 7.04 -0.57
CA PHE A 63 -2.90 7.11 -1.73
C PHE A 63 -2.61 8.54 -2.19
N GLN A 64 -3.57 9.46 -2.06
CA GLN A 64 -3.33 10.88 -2.31
C GLN A 64 -2.33 11.48 -1.30
N ALA A 65 -2.33 10.96 -0.07
CA ALA A 65 -1.40 11.33 0.98
C ALA A 65 -0.31 10.25 1.22
N ALA A 66 0.16 9.58 0.16
CA ALA A 66 1.04 8.42 0.28
C ALA A 66 2.28 8.60 1.20
N PRO A 67 2.94 9.78 1.28
CA PRO A 67 4.04 9.98 2.22
C PRO A 67 3.68 9.75 3.70
N LEU A 68 2.41 9.87 4.08
CA LEU A 68 1.95 9.65 5.46
C LEU A 68 2.05 8.19 5.91
N TRP A 69 2.20 7.23 4.98
CA TRP A 69 2.59 5.87 5.35
C TRP A 69 4.01 5.75 5.87
N GLN A 70 4.93 6.67 5.54
CA GLN A 70 6.33 6.60 6.00
C GLN A 70 6.60 7.61 7.11
N ALA A 71 5.96 8.77 7.03
CA ALA A 71 6.07 9.85 7.99
C ALA A 71 4.67 10.26 8.48
N PRO A 72 4.06 9.49 9.40
CA PRO A 72 2.79 9.88 9.99
C PRO A 72 2.93 11.20 10.74
N PRO A 73 1.86 12.01 10.83
CA PRO A 73 1.90 13.27 11.56
C PRO A 73 2.18 13.01 13.04
N ALA A 74 2.99 13.87 13.66
CA ALA A 74 3.37 13.74 15.08
C ALA A 74 2.15 13.86 16.03
N SER A 75 1.16 14.64 15.64
CA SER A 75 -0.12 14.76 16.32
C SER A 75 -1.22 15.18 15.35
N CYS A 76 -2.45 14.83 15.70
CA CYS A 76 -3.64 15.26 14.98
C CYS A 76 -4.10 16.63 15.44
N PRO A 77 -4.71 17.45 14.55
CA PRO A 77 -5.34 18.69 14.97
C PRO A 77 -6.47 18.40 15.98
N PRO A 78 -6.87 19.38 16.82
CA PRO A 78 -7.92 19.21 17.81
C PRO A 78 -9.28 18.78 17.24
N SER A 79 -9.52 18.99 15.94
CA SER A 79 -10.72 18.51 15.24
C SER A 79 -10.76 16.98 15.11
N GLY A 80 -9.62 16.30 15.22
CA GLY A 80 -9.51 14.84 15.07
C GLY A 80 -9.38 14.35 13.63
N ASP A 81 -9.53 15.23 12.65
CA ASP A 81 -9.50 14.90 11.21
C ASP A 81 -8.05 14.77 10.70
N CYS A 82 -7.33 13.76 11.19
CA CYS A 82 -6.02 13.39 10.69
C CYS A 82 -6.11 12.09 9.90
N LEU A 83 -5.51 12.11 8.71
CA LEU A 83 -5.37 10.93 7.88
C LEU A 83 -4.20 10.09 8.43
N LEU A 84 -4.50 8.85 8.85
CA LEU A 84 -3.52 7.96 9.49
C LEU A 84 -3.49 6.60 8.78
N PRO A 85 -2.92 6.51 7.56
CA PRO A 85 -3.00 5.31 6.74
C PRO A 85 -2.47 4.05 7.42
N GLN A 86 -1.38 4.16 8.19
CA GLN A 86 -0.82 3.02 8.93
C GLN A 86 -1.78 2.45 9.98
N ARG A 87 -2.57 3.31 10.64
CA ARG A 87 -3.54 2.92 11.68
C ARG A 87 -4.83 2.40 11.03
N ASP A 88 -5.30 3.10 10.00
CA ASP A 88 -6.63 2.90 9.44
C ASP A 88 -6.68 1.79 8.38
N LEU A 89 -5.62 1.66 7.59
CA LEU A 89 -5.52 0.65 6.53
C LEU A 89 -4.46 -0.42 6.82
N GLY A 90 -3.49 -0.11 7.67
CA GLY A 90 -2.33 -0.95 7.95
C GLY A 90 -1.10 -0.55 7.16
N ALA A 91 -0.15 -1.47 7.05
CA ALA A 91 1.10 -1.24 6.33
C ALA A 91 0.84 -0.79 4.88
N GLN A 92 1.77 0.00 4.33
CA GLN A 92 1.68 0.43 2.93
C GLN A 92 1.68 -0.80 2.01
N PRO A 93 0.72 -0.91 1.07
CA PRO A 93 0.71 -2.03 0.14
C PRO A 93 1.85 -1.94 -0.85
N ASP A 94 2.32 -3.11 -1.31
CA ASP A 94 3.19 -3.21 -2.47
C ASP A 94 2.35 -3.20 -3.76
N VAL A 95 1.12 -3.75 -3.69
CA VAL A 95 0.15 -3.76 -4.79
C VAL A 95 -1.23 -3.40 -4.26
N TRP A 96 -1.96 -2.57 -4.99
CA TRP A 96 -3.37 -2.30 -4.75
C TRP A 96 -4.22 -2.73 -5.94
N ILE A 97 -5.27 -3.50 -5.67
CA ILE A 97 -6.27 -3.91 -6.66
C ILE A 97 -7.61 -3.30 -6.24
N PRO A 98 -8.12 -2.27 -6.93
CA PRO A 98 -9.43 -1.71 -6.63
C PRO A 98 -10.55 -2.60 -7.17
N ALA A 99 -11.74 -2.52 -6.57
CA ALA A 99 -12.96 -3.14 -7.10
C ALA A 99 -13.36 -2.55 -8.46
N ALA A 100 -13.06 -1.27 -8.70
CA ALA A 100 -13.40 -0.58 -9.93
C ALA A 100 -12.29 0.35 -10.39
N SER A 101 -12.10 0.45 -11.70
CA SER A 101 -11.10 1.34 -12.33
C SER A 101 -11.34 2.82 -12.02
N ILE A 102 -12.58 3.24 -11.76
CA ILE A 102 -12.86 4.63 -11.39
C ILE A 102 -12.16 5.05 -10.09
N THR A 103 -11.95 4.12 -9.17
CA THR A 103 -11.26 4.40 -7.90
C THR A 103 -9.79 4.74 -8.14
N SER A 104 -9.10 4.01 -9.02
CA SER A 104 -7.71 4.35 -9.36
C SER A 104 -7.62 5.66 -10.14
N LEU A 105 -8.60 5.96 -11.01
CA LEU A 105 -8.65 7.24 -11.71
C LEU A 105 -8.78 8.43 -10.74
N ARG A 106 -9.52 8.31 -9.64
CA ARG A 106 -9.61 9.36 -8.61
C ARG A 106 -8.25 9.64 -7.95
N VAL A 107 -7.51 8.58 -7.63
CA VAL A 107 -6.14 8.71 -7.07
C VAL A 107 -5.21 9.42 -8.05
N LEU A 108 -5.29 9.09 -9.34
CA LEU A 108 -4.44 9.69 -10.38
C LEU A 108 -4.81 11.14 -10.70
N ALA A 109 -6.11 11.46 -10.72
CA ALA A 109 -6.59 12.81 -11.00
C ALA A 109 -6.09 13.82 -9.97
N GLU A 110 -6.19 13.49 -8.68
CA GLU A 110 -5.74 14.37 -7.59
C GLU A 110 -4.21 14.48 -7.53
N GLN A 111 -3.47 13.38 -7.78
CA GLN A 111 -2.01 13.47 -7.91
C GLN A 111 -1.58 14.38 -9.07
N SER A 112 -2.31 14.34 -10.19
CA SER A 112 -2.05 15.21 -11.34
C SER A 112 -2.35 16.68 -11.01
N ALA A 113 -3.43 16.95 -10.28
CA ALA A 113 -3.78 18.28 -9.81
C ALA A 113 -2.75 18.83 -8.80
N ALA A 114 -2.30 17.98 -7.86
CA ALA A 114 -1.25 18.32 -6.90
C ALA A 114 0.08 18.64 -7.60
N ALA A 115 0.47 17.83 -8.59
CA ALA A 115 1.66 18.07 -9.40
C ALA A 115 1.57 19.38 -10.19
N GLY A 116 0.41 19.67 -10.81
CA GLY A 116 0.17 20.94 -11.50
C GLY A 116 0.22 22.15 -10.57
N THR A 117 -0.27 22.01 -9.33
CA THR A 117 -0.22 23.07 -8.31
C THR A 117 1.21 23.33 -7.84
N ALA A 118 1.98 22.27 -7.57
CA ALA A 118 3.40 22.38 -7.20
C ALA A 118 4.21 23.08 -8.31
N ALA A 119 4.03 22.68 -9.57
CA ALA A 119 4.70 23.33 -10.70
C ALA A 119 4.34 24.83 -10.84
N LYS A 120 3.10 25.20 -10.52
CA LYS A 120 2.66 26.60 -10.52
C LYS A 120 3.30 27.41 -9.39
N LEU A 121 3.45 26.82 -8.20
CA LEU A 121 4.15 27.44 -7.06
C LEU A 121 5.63 27.69 -7.39
N ASP A 122 6.31 26.71 -7.99
CA ASP A 122 7.70 26.87 -8.45
C ASP A 122 7.83 27.98 -9.51
N SER A 123 6.85 28.11 -10.41
CA SER A 123 6.83 29.17 -11.41
C SER A 123 6.57 30.57 -10.84
N LEU A 124 5.97 30.69 -9.65
CA LEU A 124 5.67 31.98 -9.04
C LEU A 124 6.83 32.53 -8.19
N GLY A 125 7.85 31.71 -7.90
CA GLY A 125 9.07 32.11 -7.22
C GLY A 125 8.88 32.50 -5.76
N SER A 126 9.91 32.26 -4.94
CA SER A 126 9.95 32.69 -3.54
C SER A 126 9.91 34.22 -3.48
N VAL A 127 8.80 34.79 -3.02
CA VAL A 127 8.74 36.21 -2.63
C VAL A 127 9.48 36.33 -1.30
N ALA A 128 10.73 36.79 -1.38
CA ALA A 128 11.55 37.17 -0.23
C ALA A 128 11.08 38.49 0.38
#